data_AF-A0A933ZGV7-F1
#
_entry.id   AF-A0A933ZGV7-F1
#
_cell.length_a   1.000
_cell.length_b   1.000
_cell.length_c   1.000
_cell.angle_alpha   90.00
_cell.angle_beta   90.00
_cell.angle_gamma   90.00
#
_symmetry.space_group_name_H-M   'P 1'
#
loop_
_entity.id
_entity.type
_entity.pdbx_description
1 polymer ?
#
loop_
_entity_poly.entity_id
_entity_poly.type
_entity_poly.pdbx_seq_one_letter_code
_entity_poly.pdbx_strand_id
1 'polypeptide(L)'
;MGDFCQRCGCEIGWFSRRRVQQPDGQVVEVCKACAAQAQAQAQAPAQTPPQAKVPGSPPRARTGMRTDGPLRCNPALGAEPLVQGLLERFRAETGIDLRGDAMASERLHNAAGIALSQLQGEEEVEVNLPFLTADSSGPKHLQVRVTRG
;
A
#
# COMPACT_ATOMS: atom_id res chain seq x y z
N MET A 1 -23.80 -31.59 -31.47
CA MET A 1 -22.40 -31.32 -31.07
C MET A 1 -22.35 -29.88 -30.59
N GLY A 2 -22.44 -29.68 -29.27
CA GLY A 2 -22.53 -28.37 -28.64
C GLY A 2 -21.16 -27.72 -28.48
N ASP A 3 -21.12 -26.39 -28.58
CA ASP A 3 -19.90 -25.60 -28.45
C ASP A 3 -19.81 -25.08 -27.00
N PHE A 4 -18.99 -25.74 -26.20
CA PHE A 4 -18.87 -25.49 -24.77
C PHE A 4 -17.76 -24.48 -24.49
N CYS A 5 -18.05 -23.49 -23.65
CA CYS A 5 -17.06 -22.55 -23.15
C CYS A 5 -15.92 -23.30 -22.44
N GLN A 6 -14.71 -23.28 -22.98
CA GLN A 6 -13.55 -23.96 -22.36
C GLN A 6 -13.16 -23.42 -20.98
N ARG A 7 -13.64 -22.23 -20.59
CA ARG A 7 -13.33 -21.62 -19.28
C ARG A 7 -14.42 -21.84 -18.22
N CYS A 8 -15.70 -21.89 -18.59
CA CYS A 8 -16.81 -22.01 -17.62
C CYS A 8 -17.75 -23.20 -17.86
N GLY A 9 -17.55 -23.98 -18.94
CA GLY A 9 -18.36 -25.15 -19.26
C GLY A 9 -19.81 -24.86 -19.68
N CYS A 10 -20.19 -23.59 -19.88
CA CYS A 10 -21.55 -23.23 -20.30
C CYS A 10 -21.73 -23.43 -21.81
N GLU A 11 -22.91 -23.87 -22.24
CA GLU A 11 -23.25 -24.10 -23.65
C GLU A 11 -23.47 -22.75 -24.35
N ILE A 12 -22.61 -22.40 -25.33
CA ILE A 12 -22.60 -21.08 -25.94
C ILE A 12 -23.24 -21.14 -27.34
N GLY A 13 -24.33 -20.39 -27.54
CA GLY A 13 -24.89 -20.15 -28.88
C GLY A 13 -23.93 -19.33 -29.77
N TRP A 14 -24.00 -19.52 -31.08
CA TRP A 14 -23.11 -18.89 -32.08
C TRP A 14 -23.00 -17.36 -31.97
N PHE A 15 -24.03 -16.68 -31.46
CA PHE A 15 -24.06 -15.22 -31.27
C PHE A 15 -23.38 -14.71 -29.99
N SER A 16 -22.96 -15.59 -29.07
CA SER A 16 -22.43 -15.21 -27.76
C SER A 16 -20.93 -15.49 -27.58
N ARG A 17 -20.25 -15.94 -28.63
CA ARG A 17 -18.80 -16.16 -28.64
C ARG A 17 -18.06 -14.85 -28.86
N ARG A 18 -17.06 -14.58 -28.01
CA ARG A 18 -16.07 -13.52 -28.24
C ARG A 18 -14.69 -14.13 -28.27
N ARG A 19 -13.87 -13.70 -29.22
CA ARG A 19 -12.45 -14.01 -29.26
C ARG A 19 -11.69 -13.08 -28.31
N VAL A 20 -10.87 -13.66 -27.44
CA VAL A 20 -9.99 -12.93 -26.53
C VAL A 20 -8.56 -13.38 -26.78
N GLN A 21 -7.64 -12.41 -26.85
CA GLN A 21 -6.21 -12.66 -26.98
C GLN A 21 -5.64 -13.00 -25.60
N GLN A 22 -5.03 -14.17 -25.46
CA GLN A 22 -4.29 -14.54 -24.25
C GLN A 22 -2.86 -13.97 -24.28
N PRO A 23 -2.21 -13.82 -23.12
CA PRO A 23 -0.84 -13.29 -23.02
C PRO A 23 0.21 -14.09 -23.80
N ASP A 24 -0.06 -15.37 -24.12
CA ASP A 24 0.79 -16.23 -24.95
C ASP A 24 0.68 -15.94 -26.47
N GLY A 25 -0.13 -14.95 -26.86
CA GLY A 25 -0.38 -14.64 -28.27
C GLY A 25 -1.41 -15.55 -28.94
N GLN A 26 -2.02 -16.47 -28.20
CA GLN A 26 -3.08 -17.35 -28.70
C GLN A 26 -4.46 -16.68 -28.60
N VAL A 27 -5.31 -16.86 -29.63
CA VAL A 27 -6.69 -16.35 -29.65
C VAL A 27 -7.64 -17.49 -29.32
N VAL A 28 -8.41 -17.34 -28.23
CA VAL A 28 -9.39 -18.35 -27.80
C VAL A 28 -10.81 -17.79 -27.79
N GLU A 29 -11.80 -18.63 -28.08
CA GLU A 29 -13.21 -18.28 -28.00
C GLU A 29 -13.74 -18.50 -26.58
N VAL A 30 -14.26 -17.43 -25.96
CA VAL A 30 -14.86 -17.48 -24.62
C VAL A 30 -16.24 -16.81 -24.65
N CYS A 31 -17.10 -17.16 -23.69
CA CYS A 31 -18.43 -16.56 -23.61
C CYS A 31 -18.36 -15.05 -23.30
N LYS A 32 -19.37 -14.29 -23.72
CA LYS A 32 -19.49 -12.83 -23.49
C LYS A 32 -19.26 -12.42 -22.03
N ALA A 33 -19.67 -13.24 -21.07
CA ALA A 33 -19.45 -12.99 -19.63
C ALA A 33 -17.97 -13.16 -19.23
N CYS A 34 -17.29 -14.21 -19.71
CA CYS A 34 -15.86 -14.41 -19.44
C CYS A 34 -14.97 -13.40 -20.19
N ALA A 35 -15.35 -13.00 -21.40
CA ALA A 35 -14.64 -11.96 -22.14
C ALA A 35 -14.65 -10.61 -21.41
N ALA A 36 -15.74 -10.29 -20.69
CA ALA A 36 -15.82 -9.07 -19.88
C ALA A 36 -14.90 -9.12 -18.65
N GLN A 37 -14.67 -10.31 -18.08
CA GLN A 37 -13.79 -10.48 -16.91
C GLN A 37 -12.29 -10.47 -17.29
N ALA A 38 -11.95 -10.90 -18.52
CA ALA A 38 -10.56 -10.97 -19.00
C ALA A 38 -9.89 -9.58 -19.15
N GLN A 39 -10.65 -8.50 -19.31
CA GLN A 39 -10.12 -7.14 -19.45
C GLN A 39 -9.75 -6.49 -18.11
N ALA A 40 -10.14 -7.08 -16.98
CA ALA A 40 -9.94 -6.49 -15.66
C ALA A 40 -8.59 -6.82 -15.01
N GLN A 41 -7.76 -7.67 -15.63
CA GLN A 41 -6.48 -8.13 -15.08
C GLN A 41 -5.25 -7.60 -15.82
N ALA A 42 -5.41 -6.59 -16.68
CA ALA A 42 -4.27 -5.76 -17.10
C ALA A 42 -3.91 -4.82 -15.94
N GLN A 43 -3.21 -5.37 -14.95
CA GLN A 43 -2.52 -4.61 -13.93
C GLN A 43 -1.52 -3.68 -14.62
N ALA A 44 -1.93 -2.44 -14.85
CA ALA A 44 -0.99 -1.34 -15.01
C ALA A 44 -0.47 -0.99 -13.60
N PRO A 45 0.83 -1.18 -13.29
CA PRO A 45 1.44 -0.54 -12.13
C PRO A 45 1.67 0.93 -12.47
N ALA A 46 0.62 1.73 -12.39
CA ALA A 46 0.72 3.19 -12.51
C ALA A 46 -0.26 3.83 -11.54
N GLN A 47 0.10 3.77 -10.26
CA GLN A 47 -0.57 4.53 -9.21
C GLN A 47 -0.27 6.02 -9.38
N THR A 48 -1.13 6.74 -10.06
CA THR A 48 -1.31 8.19 -9.86
C THR A 48 -2.67 8.55 -10.41
N PRO A 49 -3.60 9.12 -9.61
CA PRO A 49 -3.73 10.60 -9.59
C PRO A 49 -4.27 11.11 -8.21
N PRO A 50 -4.95 12.27 -8.09
CA PRO A 50 -4.48 13.53 -7.50
C PRO A 50 -5.20 13.91 -6.17
N GLN A 51 -4.55 14.32 -5.07
CA GLN A 51 -5.30 14.60 -3.82
C GLN A 51 -5.00 15.92 -3.07
N ALA A 52 -5.57 17.02 -3.55
CA ALA A 52 -6.13 18.10 -2.73
C ALA A 52 -5.58 18.33 -1.29
N LYS A 53 -4.79 19.42 -1.13
CA LYS A 53 -4.73 20.40 -0.04
C LYS A 53 -5.33 19.98 1.32
N VAL A 54 -4.47 19.60 2.28
CA VAL A 54 -4.83 19.51 3.71
C VAL A 54 -4.23 20.70 4.48
N PRO A 55 -5.04 21.60 5.06
CA PRO A 55 -4.52 22.68 5.89
C PRO A 55 -4.56 22.33 7.38
N GLY A 56 -3.43 22.52 8.05
CA GLY A 56 -3.37 23.02 9.42
C GLY A 56 -3.33 21.98 10.54
N SER A 57 -2.20 21.95 11.25
CA SER A 57 -2.12 21.84 12.73
C SER A 57 -0.66 21.89 13.22
N PRO A 58 -0.40 22.36 14.46
CA PRO A 58 0.44 23.54 14.74
C PRO A 58 1.89 23.20 15.11
N PRO A 59 2.75 24.23 15.28
CA PRO A 59 4.12 24.05 15.74
C PRO A 59 4.13 23.82 17.25
N ARG A 60 4.48 22.62 17.69
CA ARG A 60 5.06 22.44 19.04
C ARG A 60 6.56 22.25 18.88
N ALA A 61 7.23 23.40 18.80
CA ALA A 61 8.65 23.52 19.04
C ALA A 61 8.96 23.08 20.48
N ARG A 62 9.83 22.09 20.64
CA ARG A 62 10.80 22.02 21.74
C ARG A 62 12.09 21.38 21.23
N THR A 63 13.06 22.24 20.97
CA THR A 63 14.49 22.05 21.25
C THR A 63 15.17 20.83 20.61
N GLY A 64 15.81 21.05 19.45
CA GLY A 64 17.15 20.52 19.18
C GLY A 64 17.37 19.01 19.14
N MET A 65 16.37 18.20 18.77
CA MET A 65 16.64 16.83 18.33
C MET A 65 17.06 16.86 16.87
N ARG A 66 18.29 16.41 16.59
CA ARG A 66 18.74 16.08 15.24
C ARG A 66 17.82 14.99 14.69
N THR A 67 16.78 15.37 13.96
CA THR A 67 15.83 14.43 13.31
C THR A 67 16.45 13.73 12.10
N ASP A 68 17.74 13.94 11.83
CA ASP A 68 18.45 13.40 10.68
C ASP A 68 19.02 11.98 10.92
N GLY A 69 18.91 11.45 12.14
CA GLY A 69 19.43 10.11 12.50
C GLY A 69 18.47 8.96 12.20
N PRO A 70 18.96 7.71 12.10
CA PRO A 70 18.11 6.51 11.97
C PRO A 70 17.18 6.40 13.19
N LEU A 71 15.96 5.94 12.96
CA LEU A 71 14.97 5.82 14.03
C LEU A 71 15.44 4.70 14.99
N ARG A 72 16.00 5.09 16.13
CA ARG A 72 16.52 4.13 17.12
C ARG A 72 15.35 3.63 17.97
N CYS A 73 15.02 2.35 17.87
CA CYS A 73 13.98 1.74 18.70
C CYS A 73 14.58 1.14 19.97
N ASN A 74 13.91 1.33 21.11
CA ASN A 74 14.16 0.55 22.30
C ASN A 74 13.06 -0.53 22.42
N PRO A 75 13.39 -1.83 22.31
CA PRO A 75 12.41 -2.90 22.36
C PRO A 75 11.66 -3.00 23.70
N ALA A 76 12.16 -2.39 24.78
CA ALA A 76 11.50 -2.38 26.08
C ALA A 76 10.30 -1.41 26.20
N LEU A 77 10.17 -0.44 25.28
CA LEU A 77 9.16 0.62 25.37
C LEU A 77 7.88 0.36 24.54
N GLY A 78 7.82 -0.77 23.82
CA GLY A 78 6.67 -1.17 23.01
C GLY A 78 6.52 -0.42 21.68
N ALA A 79 5.38 -0.63 20.99
CA ALA A 79 5.12 -0.09 19.65
C ALA A 79 4.70 1.38 19.63
N GLU A 80 4.12 1.90 20.71
CA GLU A 80 3.69 3.30 20.85
C GLU A 80 4.78 4.34 20.50
N PRO A 81 5.98 4.31 21.13
CA PRO A 81 7.03 5.27 20.80
C PRO A 81 7.56 5.12 19.38
N LEU A 82 7.48 3.91 18.82
CA LEU A 82 7.85 3.66 17.43
C LEU A 82 6.84 4.32 16.48
N VAL A 83 5.54 4.19 16.76
CA VAL A 83 4.47 4.85 15.99
C VAL A 83 4.60 6.38 16.05
N GLN A 84 4.86 6.95 17.23
CA GLN A 84 5.10 8.40 17.36
C GLN A 84 6.29 8.87 16.52
N GLY A 85 7.43 8.15 16.58
CA GLY A 85 8.61 8.48 15.78
C GLY A 85 8.36 8.38 14.27
N LEU A 86 7.59 7.37 13.84
CA LEU A 86 7.18 7.22 12.43
C LEU A 86 6.28 8.37 11.99
N LEU A 87 5.32 8.79 12.83
CA LEU A 87 4.44 9.94 12.56
C LEU A 87 5.22 11.25 12.46
N GLU A 88 6.18 11.48 13.36
CA GLU A 88 7.01 12.68 13.35
C GLU A 88 7.89 12.74 12.10
N ARG A 89 8.48 11.61 11.70
CA ARG A 89 9.30 11.52 10.48
C ARG A 89 8.45 11.75 9.23
N PHE A 90 7.30 11.08 9.15
CA PHE A 90 6.38 11.22 8.04
C PHE A 90 5.86 12.65 7.90
N ARG A 91 5.54 13.30 9.03
CA ARG A 91 5.11 14.69 9.06
C ARG A 91 6.23 15.65 8.65
N ALA A 92 7.48 15.39 9.02
CA ALA A 92 8.61 16.21 8.60
C ALA A 92 8.87 16.12 7.09
N GLU A 93 8.69 14.93 6.49
CA GLU A 93 8.94 14.69 5.06
C GLU A 93 7.77 15.13 4.17
N THR A 94 6.52 14.92 4.62
CA THR A 94 5.32 15.14 3.80
C THR A 94 4.46 16.31 4.25
N GLY A 95 4.61 16.78 5.49
CA GLY A 95 3.76 17.81 6.09
C GLY A 95 2.38 17.34 6.51
N ILE A 96 2.06 16.04 6.42
CA ILE A 96 0.73 15.47 6.68
C ILE A 96 0.68 14.87 8.09
N ASP A 97 -0.39 15.17 8.83
CA ASP A 97 -0.65 14.58 10.15
C ASP A 97 -1.67 13.44 10.02
N LEU A 98 -1.27 12.22 10.39
CA LEU A 98 -2.10 11.01 10.30
C LEU A 98 -2.87 10.69 11.60
N ARG A 99 -2.75 11.51 12.64
CA ARG A 99 -3.42 11.27 13.93
C ARG A 99 -4.95 11.31 13.84
N GLY A 100 -5.49 11.96 12.80
CA GLY A 100 -6.93 12.02 12.54
C GLY A 100 -7.49 10.83 11.77
N ASP A 101 -6.64 9.93 11.24
CA ASP A 101 -7.06 8.81 10.41
C ASP A 101 -6.95 7.50 11.19
N ALA A 102 -8.11 6.98 11.62
CA ALA A 102 -8.19 5.74 12.38
C ALA A 102 -7.62 4.54 11.59
N MET A 103 -7.87 4.48 10.28
CA MET A 103 -7.40 3.37 9.45
C MET A 103 -5.88 3.40 9.30
N ALA A 104 -5.28 4.60 9.15
CA ALA A 104 -3.83 4.74 9.10
C ALA A 104 -3.16 4.36 10.43
N SER A 105 -3.76 4.74 11.57
CA SER A 105 -3.22 4.41 12.89
C SER A 105 -3.18 2.89 13.16
N GLU A 106 -4.24 2.14 12.83
CA GLU A 106 -4.25 0.69 13.00
C GLU A 106 -3.17 0.00 12.15
N ARG A 107 -2.98 0.50 10.92
CA ARG A 107 -1.92 -0.02 10.03
C ARG A 107 -0.52 0.29 10.54
N LEU A 108 -0.29 1.49 11.06
CA LEU A 108 0.97 1.88 11.70
C LEU A 108 1.27 1.02 12.93
N HIS A 109 0.27 0.76 13.77
CA HIS A 109 0.42 -0.10 14.95
C HIS A 109 0.77 -1.54 14.56
N ASN A 110 0.07 -2.10 13.56
CA ASN A 110 0.35 -3.44 13.07
C ASN A 110 1.78 -3.55 12.49
N ALA A 111 2.17 -2.60 11.63
CA ALA A 111 3.51 -2.56 11.07
C ALA A 111 4.61 -2.35 12.11
N ALA A 112 4.38 -1.47 13.09
CA ALA A 112 5.30 -1.25 14.21
C ALA A 112 5.46 -2.50 15.07
N GLY A 113 4.37 -3.25 15.31
CA GLY A 113 4.41 -4.52 16.03
C GLY A 113 5.21 -5.59 15.28
N ILE A 114 4.99 -5.72 13.97
CA ILE A 114 5.77 -6.64 13.12
C ILE A 114 7.24 -6.22 13.12
N ALA A 115 7.53 -4.93 12.96
CA ALA A 115 8.88 -4.40 12.93
C ALA A 115 9.64 -4.67 14.24
N LEU A 116 8.98 -4.44 15.39
CA LEU A 116 9.54 -4.75 16.70
C LEU A 116 9.89 -6.23 16.86
N SER A 117 9.01 -7.12 16.37
CA SER A 117 9.29 -8.55 16.41
C SER A 117 10.48 -8.92 15.53
N GLN A 118 10.63 -8.29 14.36
CA GLN A 118 11.78 -8.51 13.48
C GLN A 118 13.07 -7.94 14.06
N LEU A 119 13.02 -6.80 14.75
CA LEU A 119 14.16 -6.15 15.43
C LEU A 119 14.72 -6.95 16.62
N GLN A 120 13.99 -7.97 17.09
CA GLN A 120 14.54 -8.91 18.09
C GLN A 120 15.51 -9.91 17.46
N GLY A 121 15.34 -10.22 16.16
CA GLY A 121 16.22 -11.12 15.41
C GLY A 121 17.24 -10.38 14.54
N GLU A 122 16.90 -9.19 14.04
CA GLU A 122 17.72 -8.41 13.10
C GLU A 122 18.10 -7.04 13.67
N GLU A 123 19.25 -6.49 13.25
CA GLU A 123 19.76 -5.21 13.76
C GLU A 123 19.09 -3.99 13.09
N GLU A 124 18.61 -4.15 11.86
CA GLU A 124 17.91 -3.14 11.05
C GLU A 124 16.64 -3.76 10.45
N VAL A 125 15.53 -3.03 10.51
CA VAL A 125 14.27 -3.44 9.89
C VAL A 125 13.70 -2.27 9.09
N GLU A 126 13.25 -2.57 7.88
CA GLU A 126 12.61 -1.58 7.01
C GLU A 126 11.08 -1.70 7.11
N VAL A 127 10.42 -0.62 7.55
CA VAL A 127 8.97 -0.54 7.63
C VAL A 127 8.45 0.08 6.33
N ASN A 128 7.76 -0.75 5.53
CA ASN A 128 7.14 -0.32 4.28
C ASN A 128 5.61 -0.45 4.35
N LEU A 129 4.93 0.70 4.34
CA LEU A 129 3.48 0.78 4.29
C LEU A 129 3.04 1.44 2.98
N PRO A 130 2.61 0.64 1.97
CA PRO A 130 2.06 1.19 0.75
C PRO A 130 0.68 1.79 1.02
N PHE A 131 0.36 2.86 0.29
CA PHE A 131 -0.92 3.59 0.38
C PHE A 131 -1.29 4.00 1.80
N LEU A 132 -0.37 4.66 2.51
CA LEU A 132 -0.64 5.10 3.88
C LEU A 132 -1.58 6.30 3.91
N THR A 133 -1.36 7.26 3.01
CA THR A 133 -2.19 8.46 2.87
C THR A 133 -2.10 8.98 1.45
N ALA A 134 -2.90 9.97 1.09
CA ALA A 134 -2.87 10.56 -0.24
C ALA A 134 -2.79 12.08 -0.16
N ASP A 135 -1.86 12.64 -0.94
CA ASP A 135 -1.61 14.08 -1.06
C ASP A 135 -1.89 14.56 -2.48
N SER A 136 -1.78 15.88 -2.71
CA SER A 136 -2.02 16.54 -3.99
C SER A 136 -1.11 15.96 -5.07
N SER A 137 0.00 15.40 -4.64
CA SER A 137 1.01 14.74 -5.48
C SER A 137 0.79 13.24 -5.71
N GLY A 138 -0.27 12.64 -5.17
CA GLY A 138 -0.62 11.22 -5.35
C GLY A 138 -0.58 10.38 -4.06
N PRO A 139 -0.79 9.05 -4.17
CA PRO A 139 -0.74 8.13 -3.04
C PRO A 139 0.67 8.10 -2.45
N LYS A 140 0.77 8.35 -1.15
CA LYS A 140 2.02 8.31 -0.40
C LYS A 140 2.18 6.96 0.28
N HIS A 141 3.38 6.42 0.17
CA HIS A 141 3.85 5.31 0.99
C HIS A 141 4.75 5.83 2.11
N LEU A 142 4.88 5.03 3.16
CA LEU A 142 5.86 5.25 4.21
C LEU A 142 6.97 4.22 4.05
N GLN A 143 8.21 4.68 3.92
CA GLN A 143 9.40 3.84 3.93
C GLN A 143 10.35 4.41 4.98
N VAL A 144 10.47 3.72 6.11
CA VAL A 144 11.35 4.16 7.19
C VAL A 144 12.19 2.99 7.65
N ARG A 145 13.48 3.24 7.81
CA ARG A 145 14.44 2.30 8.41
C ARG A 145 14.50 2.53 9.90
N VAL A 146 14.27 1.46 10.65
CA VAL A 146 14.31 1.44 12.10
C VAL A 146 15.48 0.54 12.50
N THR A 147 16.32 1.03 13.40
CA THR A 147 17.50 0.31 13.86
C THR A 147 17.40 0.08 15.36
N ARG A 148 17.91 -1.05 15.84
CA ARG A 148 18.01 -1.32 17.28
C ARG A 148 19.02 -0.35 17.92
N GLY A 149 18.57 0.40 18.92
CA GLY A 149 19.30 1.49 19.58
C GLY A 149 20.09 1.08 20.82
#